data_AF-A0A023ENC4-F1
#
_entry.id   AF-A0A023ENC4-F1
#
_cell.length_a   1.000
_cell.length_b   1.000
_cell.length_c   1.000
_cell.angle_alpha   90.00
_cell.angle_beta   90.00
_cell.angle_gamma   90.00
#
_symmetry.space_group_name_H-M   'P 1'
#
loop_
_entity.id
_entity.type
_entity.pdbx_description
1 polymer ?
#
loop_
_entity_poly.entity_id
_entity_poly.type
_entity_poly.pdbx_seq_one_letter_code
_entity_poly.pdbx_strand_id
1 'polypeptide(L)'
;MKLDHLAIFLAFLYLQCYVRADSSSEEDSSSDEDQNEALLVEDPEFDLLIFTQRWPITACYEWREKSPDHICGLPSAQNIWTIHGIWPTKLNTIGPSFCNKTAVFNVTELDPIEKQLEQFWINVEKNKPYDSLWRHEWLKHGTCAAAVMVQLNTEDKYFGQGLTWLQQHSMADVLGEGGIKPGQNYTVLEIRQVLIDRLQKNMAIECYHDKETKQQFLNEIRVCFNKNLELENCDGILFEDVFIDQPQGKIITNCNVNKPVFYPATVPLSRYEKTHMSPFDLHTKFLEEYKRQKAKENKNMKILVNIYKLIQLLKWSTM
;
A
#
# COMPACT_ATOMS: atom_id res chain seq x y z
N MET A 1 57.22 22.74 1.52
CA MET A 1 57.04 21.92 0.30
C MET A 1 55.75 22.39 -0.34
N LYS A 2 55.93 23.16 -1.41
CA LYS A 2 54.97 24.08 -2.04
C LYS A 2 54.12 23.29 -3.07
N LEU A 3 52.80 23.47 -3.13
CA LEU A 3 52.11 24.53 -3.89
C LEU A 3 52.41 24.53 -5.41
N ASP A 4 52.62 23.38 -6.06
CA ASP A 4 52.95 23.34 -7.52
C ASP A 4 52.15 22.33 -8.38
N HIS A 5 51.03 21.76 -7.91
CA HIS A 5 50.21 20.84 -8.74
C HIS A 5 48.82 21.35 -9.15
N LEU A 6 48.41 22.55 -8.71
CA LEU A 6 47.09 23.10 -9.05
C LEU A 6 47.08 24.03 -10.29
N ALA A 7 48.25 24.34 -10.88
CA ALA A 7 48.35 25.32 -11.97
C ALA A 7 48.33 24.72 -13.39
N ILE A 8 48.42 23.39 -13.55
CA ILE A 8 48.55 22.76 -14.88
C ILE A 8 47.19 22.40 -15.50
N PHE A 9 46.13 22.25 -14.70
CA PHE A 9 44.82 21.83 -15.24
C PHE A 9 43.90 23.00 -15.67
N LEU A 10 44.22 24.24 -15.29
CA LEU A 10 43.39 25.42 -15.61
C LEU A 10 43.84 26.18 -16.89
N ALA A 11 44.93 25.78 -17.53
CA ALA A 11 45.43 26.44 -18.74
C ALA A 11 44.92 25.85 -20.07
N PHE A 12 44.25 24.69 -20.05
CA PHE A 12 43.78 24.02 -21.28
C PHE A 12 42.37 24.43 -21.73
N LEU A 13 41.59 25.12 -20.89
CA LEU A 13 40.19 25.47 -21.20
C LEU A 13 39.98 26.91 -21.72
N TYR A 14 41.03 27.72 -21.83
CA TYR A 14 40.89 29.13 -22.21
C TYR A 14 41.45 29.51 -23.59
N LEU A 15 42.04 28.55 -24.35
CA LEU A 15 42.71 28.84 -25.63
C LEU A 15 42.15 28.07 -26.83
N GLN A 16 40.83 27.83 -26.86
CA GLN A 16 40.12 27.48 -28.10
C GLN A 16 38.98 28.46 -28.44
N CYS A 17 38.80 29.52 -27.65
CA CYS A 17 37.78 30.54 -27.89
C CYS A 17 38.25 31.78 -28.68
N TYR A 18 39.47 31.84 -29.23
CA TYR A 18 39.91 33.09 -29.88
C TYR A 18 40.77 32.85 -31.14
N VAL A 19 40.11 32.99 -32.29
CA VAL A 19 40.63 33.68 -33.49
C VAL A 19 41.48 32.88 -34.48
N ARG A 20 40.82 32.42 -35.56
CA ARG A 20 40.92 32.95 -36.95
C ARG A 20 39.97 32.12 -37.84
N ALA A 21 38.90 32.62 -38.48
CA ALA A 21 38.85 33.59 -39.58
C ALA A 21 39.91 33.26 -40.66
N ASP A 22 39.63 32.90 -41.91
CA ASP A 22 38.59 33.30 -42.87
C ASP A 22 38.79 32.48 -44.18
N SER A 23 37.72 32.07 -44.87
CA SER A 23 37.60 32.05 -46.34
C SER A 23 36.24 31.47 -46.82
N SER A 24 35.43 32.34 -47.42
CA SER A 24 34.27 32.22 -48.35
C SER A 24 34.23 30.99 -49.29
N SER A 25 33.15 30.51 -49.90
CA SER A 25 31.77 30.95 -50.28
C SER A 25 30.88 29.67 -50.37
N GLU A 26 29.54 29.61 -50.36
CA GLU A 26 28.53 30.23 -51.24
C GLU A 26 27.11 29.79 -50.77
N GLU A 27 26.17 30.75 -50.76
CA GLU A 27 24.72 30.67 -51.05
C GLU A 27 23.74 29.76 -50.26
N ASP A 28 23.12 30.44 -49.28
CA ASP A 28 21.72 30.49 -48.87
C ASP A 28 20.64 30.00 -49.88
N SER A 29 19.79 29.07 -49.45
CA SER A 29 18.35 29.18 -49.71
C SER A 29 17.53 28.48 -48.62
N SER A 30 16.69 29.30 -48.01
CA SER A 30 15.66 29.02 -47.02
C SER A 30 14.66 27.91 -47.42
N SER A 31 14.38 27.02 -46.47
CA SER A 31 13.00 26.61 -46.15
C SER A 31 12.99 25.97 -44.76
N ASP A 32 12.58 26.75 -43.77
CA ASP A 32 12.19 26.26 -42.46
C ASP A 32 10.95 25.37 -42.62
N GLU A 33 11.13 24.06 -42.72
CA GLU A 33 10.08 23.11 -42.40
C GLU A 33 10.15 22.84 -40.90
N ASP A 34 9.31 23.58 -40.18
CA ASP A 34 8.85 23.31 -38.83
C ASP A 34 8.12 21.95 -38.81
N GLN A 35 8.91 20.86 -38.82
CA GLN A 35 8.39 19.53 -38.49
C GLN A 35 8.28 19.45 -36.97
N ASN A 36 7.12 19.91 -36.51
CA ASN A 36 6.53 19.58 -35.23
C ASN A 36 6.50 18.05 -35.09
N GLU A 37 7.62 17.48 -34.63
CA GLU A 37 7.69 16.10 -34.20
C GLU A 37 6.87 16.02 -32.92
N ALA A 38 5.56 15.82 -33.12
CA ALA A 38 4.66 15.42 -32.07
C ALA A 38 5.31 14.20 -31.41
N LEU A 39 5.89 14.43 -30.22
CA LEU A 39 6.48 13.41 -29.39
C LEU A 39 5.42 12.31 -29.29
N LEU A 40 5.63 11.19 -30.00
CA LEU A 40 4.73 10.05 -29.93
C LEU A 40 4.83 9.53 -28.51
N VAL A 41 3.96 10.03 -27.64
CA VAL A 41 3.81 9.51 -26.28
C VAL A 41 3.22 8.13 -26.47
N GLU A 42 4.07 7.11 -26.52
CA GLU A 42 3.61 5.73 -26.50
C GLU A 42 2.76 5.53 -25.25
N ASP A 43 1.59 4.93 -25.45
CA ASP A 43 0.67 4.63 -24.35
C ASP A 43 1.40 3.79 -23.29
N PRO A 44 1.19 4.07 -22.00
CA PRO A 44 1.85 3.35 -20.94
C PRO A 44 1.41 1.88 -20.92
N GLU A 45 2.37 0.97 -21.09
CA GLU A 45 2.10 -0.46 -21.08
C GLU A 45 2.05 -1.02 -19.64
N PHE A 46 0.94 -1.67 -19.29
CA PHE A 46 0.77 -2.45 -18.06
C PHE A 46 -0.09 -3.67 -18.31
N ASP A 47 -0.03 -4.67 -17.43
CA ASP A 47 -0.69 -5.96 -17.61
C ASP A 47 -1.96 -6.09 -16.75
N LEU A 48 -1.92 -5.54 -15.52
CA LEU A 48 -3.00 -5.63 -14.54
C LEU A 48 -3.08 -4.37 -13.68
N LEU A 49 -4.13 -4.28 -12.88
CA LEU A 49 -4.33 -3.24 -11.86
C LEU A 49 -4.20 -3.88 -10.48
N ILE A 50 -3.33 -3.31 -9.64
CA ILE A 50 -3.21 -3.71 -8.24
C ILE A 50 -4.08 -2.79 -7.39
N PHE A 51 -5.18 -3.29 -6.87
CA PHE A 51 -6.00 -2.62 -5.87
C PHE A 51 -5.47 -2.92 -4.46
N THR A 52 -4.87 -1.92 -3.82
CA THR A 52 -4.24 -2.06 -2.51
C THR A 52 -5.18 -1.55 -1.43
N GLN A 53 -5.59 -2.44 -0.52
CA GLN A 53 -6.26 -2.07 0.72
C GLN A 53 -5.25 -2.08 1.87
N ARG A 54 -5.30 -1.07 2.73
CA ARG A 54 -4.41 -0.88 3.88
C ARG A 54 -5.21 -0.86 5.17
N TRP A 55 -4.69 -1.53 6.19
CA TRP A 55 -5.26 -1.54 7.53
C TRP A 55 -4.84 -0.26 8.26
N PRO A 56 -5.76 0.69 8.51
CA PRO A 56 -5.42 2.04 8.96
C PRO A 56 -4.75 2.05 10.35
N ILE A 57 -5.02 1.04 11.18
CA ILE A 57 -4.41 0.91 12.51
C ILE A 57 -2.90 0.61 12.42
N THR A 58 -2.50 -0.32 11.54
CA THR A 58 -1.07 -0.62 11.33
C THR A 58 -0.39 0.53 10.60
N ALA A 59 -1.04 1.12 9.59
CA ALA A 59 -0.52 2.29 8.89
C ALA A 59 -0.23 3.46 9.84
N CYS A 60 -1.17 3.73 10.76
CA CYS A 60 -0.99 4.74 11.79
C CYS A 60 0.16 4.40 12.74
N TYR A 61 0.28 3.15 13.17
CA TYR A 61 1.39 2.71 14.01
C TYR A 61 2.75 2.93 13.33
N GLU A 62 2.88 2.45 12.09
CA GLU A 62 4.08 2.65 11.27
C GLU A 62 4.42 4.15 11.13
N TRP A 63 3.41 4.98 10.86
CA TRP A 63 3.60 6.42 10.71
C TRP A 63 4.16 7.06 11.98
N ARG A 64 3.60 6.72 13.14
CA ARG A 64 4.01 7.23 14.46
C ARG A 64 5.36 6.68 14.92
N GLU A 65 5.78 5.54 14.39
CA GLU A 65 7.13 5.02 14.58
C GLU A 65 8.19 5.84 13.81
N LYS A 66 7.82 6.73 12.90
CA LYS A 66 8.80 7.55 12.16
C LYS A 66 9.18 8.84 12.90
N SER A 67 8.27 9.41 13.69
CA SER A 67 8.50 10.67 14.42
C SER A 67 7.50 10.86 15.57
N PRO A 68 7.87 11.51 16.70
CA PRO A 68 6.94 11.85 17.77
C PRO A 68 5.85 12.84 17.36
N ASP A 69 6.10 13.66 16.33
CA ASP A 69 5.16 14.70 15.87
C ASP A 69 4.10 14.18 14.88
N HIS A 70 4.21 12.90 14.51
CA HIS A 70 3.29 12.28 13.57
C HIS A 70 1.97 11.93 14.27
N ILE A 71 0.88 12.47 13.73
CA ILE A 71 -0.49 12.13 14.09
C ILE A 71 -1.18 11.39 12.95
N CYS A 72 -2.29 10.73 13.25
CA CYS A 72 -3.01 9.91 12.26
C CYS A 72 -4.41 10.43 11.96
N GLY A 73 -4.88 10.14 10.75
CA GLY A 73 -6.29 10.13 10.38
C GLY A 73 -6.80 8.70 10.40
N LEU A 74 -7.88 8.46 11.12
CA LEU A 74 -8.53 7.15 11.12
C LEU A 74 -9.96 7.31 10.62
N PRO A 75 -10.51 6.29 9.91
CA PRO A 75 -11.91 6.28 9.56
C PRO A 75 -12.79 6.38 10.81
N SER A 76 -13.96 7.01 10.67
CA SER A 76 -14.89 7.22 11.79
C SER A 76 -15.44 5.91 12.36
N ALA A 77 -15.75 4.95 11.48
CA ALA A 77 -16.16 3.61 11.84
C ALA A 77 -14.96 2.67 12.07
N GLN A 78 -15.14 1.75 13.03
CA GLN A 78 -14.15 0.74 13.39
C GLN A 78 -14.17 -0.43 12.40
N ASN A 79 -13.09 -1.19 12.34
CA ASN A 79 -12.99 -2.41 11.53
C ASN A 79 -13.16 -2.20 10.03
N ILE A 80 -12.73 -1.04 9.52
CA ILE A 80 -12.71 -0.72 8.10
C ILE A 80 -11.29 -0.78 7.57
N TRP A 81 -11.12 -1.46 6.44
CA TRP A 81 -9.93 -1.32 5.61
C TRP A 81 -10.11 -0.12 4.68
N THR A 82 -9.04 0.66 4.50
CA THR A 82 -9.05 1.84 3.64
C THR A 82 -8.29 1.54 2.36
N ILE A 83 -8.66 2.20 1.27
CA ILE A 83 -7.94 2.13 0.00
C ILE A 83 -6.63 2.89 0.16
N HIS A 84 -5.53 2.25 -0.24
CA HIS A 84 -4.26 2.94 -0.44
C HIS A 84 -4.18 3.45 -1.88
N GLY A 85 -4.44 2.58 -2.87
CA GLY A 85 -4.36 2.95 -4.27
C GLY A 85 -4.79 1.88 -5.27
N ILE A 86 -4.89 2.30 -6.53
CA ILE A 86 -5.07 1.41 -7.70
C ILE A 86 -3.88 1.62 -8.62
N TRP A 87 -3.02 0.61 -8.77
CA TRP A 87 -1.74 0.77 -9.44
C TRP A 87 -1.68 -0.06 -10.72
N PRO A 88 -1.78 0.57 -11.90
CA PRO A 88 -1.40 -0.07 -13.16
C PRO A 88 0.01 -0.63 -13.03
N THR A 89 0.15 -1.93 -13.26
CA THR A 89 1.40 -2.65 -13.06
C THR A 89 1.70 -3.54 -14.26
N LYS A 90 2.90 -3.36 -14.83
CA LYS A 90 3.51 -4.32 -15.73
C LYS A 90 4.20 -5.40 -14.90
N LEU A 91 3.90 -6.67 -15.20
CA LEU A 91 4.44 -7.82 -14.48
C LEU A 91 5.96 -7.77 -14.44
N ASN A 92 6.52 -8.19 -13.31
CA ASN A 92 7.95 -8.15 -13.03
C ASN A 92 8.55 -6.73 -13.04
N THR A 93 7.72 -5.70 -12.85
CA THR A 93 8.14 -4.31 -12.64
C THR A 93 7.34 -3.66 -11.50
N ILE A 94 7.72 -2.44 -11.09
CA ILE A 94 7.04 -1.64 -10.04
C ILE A 94 6.12 -0.56 -10.65
N GLY A 95 6.12 -0.42 -11.97
CA GLY A 95 5.41 0.63 -12.70
C GLY A 95 4.45 0.09 -13.76
N PRO A 96 3.92 0.95 -14.63
CA PRO A 96 4.38 2.32 -14.91
C PRO A 96 3.98 3.36 -13.83
N SER A 97 4.54 4.56 -13.92
CA SER A 97 4.21 5.67 -12.99
C SER A 97 4.41 7.02 -13.66
N PHE A 98 3.65 8.02 -13.22
CA PHE A 98 3.70 9.40 -13.72
C PHE A 98 3.57 9.48 -15.26
N CYS A 99 2.62 8.75 -15.82
CA CYS A 99 2.48 8.56 -17.26
C CYS A 99 2.03 9.83 -18.01
N ASN A 100 1.42 10.78 -17.31
CA ASN A 100 1.15 12.11 -17.86
C ASN A 100 1.77 13.19 -16.96
N LYS A 101 2.89 13.77 -17.42
CA LYS A 101 3.63 14.82 -16.69
C LYS A 101 2.96 16.20 -16.75
N THR A 102 2.04 16.42 -17.67
CA THR A 102 1.30 17.68 -17.81
C THR A 102 -0.08 17.63 -17.16
N ALA A 103 -0.49 16.47 -16.64
CA ALA A 103 -1.75 16.32 -15.92
C ALA A 103 -1.81 17.22 -14.68
N VAL A 104 -2.95 17.88 -14.50
CA VAL A 104 -3.29 18.65 -13.31
C VAL A 104 -4.39 17.90 -12.58
N PHE A 105 -4.19 17.68 -11.28
CA PHE A 105 -5.22 17.10 -10.42
C PHE A 105 -6.25 18.17 -10.07
N ASN A 106 -7.54 17.85 -10.25
CA ASN A 106 -8.63 18.75 -9.92
C ASN A 106 -9.61 18.11 -8.94
N VAL A 107 -9.39 18.36 -7.65
CA VAL A 107 -10.21 17.80 -6.57
C VAL A 107 -11.72 18.08 -6.70
N THR A 108 -12.14 19.15 -7.38
CA THR A 108 -13.57 19.44 -7.57
C THR A 108 -14.29 18.42 -8.46
N GLU A 109 -13.54 17.66 -9.29
CA GLU A 109 -14.11 16.54 -10.03
C GLU A 109 -14.58 15.41 -9.10
N LEU A 110 -14.12 15.41 -7.84
CA LEU A 110 -14.46 14.41 -6.83
C LEU A 110 -15.63 14.80 -5.94
N ASP A 111 -16.18 16.02 -6.06
CA ASP A 111 -17.31 16.51 -5.25
C ASP A 111 -18.45 15.48 -5.08
N PRO A 112 -18.86 14.71 -6.12
CA PRO A 112 -19.94 13.72 -5.97
C PRO A 112 -19.59 12.53 -5.04
N ILE A 113 -18.30 12.22 -4.87
CA ILE A 113 -17.81 11.06 -4.12
C ILE A 113 -16.88 11.42 -2.95
N GLU A 114 -16.61 12.71 -2.73
CA GLU A 114 -15.62 13.21 -1.77
C GLU A 114 -15.84 12.64 -0.36
N LYS A 115 -17.07 12.65 0.15
CA LYS A 115 -17.41 12.09 1.48
C LYS A 115 -17.09 10.60 1.60
N GLN A 116 -17.19 9.85 0.50
CA GLN A 116 -16.82 8.45 0.49
C GLN A 116 -15.29 8.33 0.54
N LEU A 117 -14.57 9.16 -0.21
CA LEU A 117 -13.11 9.18 -0.19
C LEU A 117 -12.55 9.59 1.17
N GLU A 118 -13.15 10.56 1.85
CA GLU A 118 -12.77 10.97 3.22
C GLU A 118 -12.85 9.81 4.22
N GLN A 119 -13.75 8.85 3.99
CA GLN A 119 -13.97 7.72 4.88
C GLN A 119 -13.20 6.46 4.46
N PHE A 120 -13.12 6.21 3.16
CA PHE A 120 -12.67 4.93 2.60
C PHE A 120 -11.33 5.02 1.88
N TRP A 121 -10.91 6.20 1.44
CA TRP A 121 -9.59 6.45 0.83
C TRP A 121 -8.87 7.58 1.59
N ILE A 122 -8.98 7.54 2.93
CA ILE A 122 -8.46 8.56 3.83
C ILE A 122 -6.93 8.56 3.85
N ASN A 123 -6.35 9.76 3.93
CA ASN A 123 -4.94 9.87 4.28
C ASN A 123 -4.73 9.59 5.78
N VAL A 124 -4.24 8.39 6.09
CA VAL A 124 -3.91 8.00 7.46
C VAL A 124 -2.74 8.82 8.01
N GLU A 125 -1.83 9.26 7.14
CA GLU A 125 -0.65 10.06 7.48
C GLU A 125 -1.03 11.55 7.51
N LYS A 126 -1.52 12.03 8.67
CA LYS A 126 -1.98 13.42 8.82
C LYS A 126 -0.84 14.45 8.76
N ASN A 127 -1.21 15.74 8.84
CA ASN A 127 -0.34 16.92 8.64
C ASN A 127 0.07 17.13 7.18
N LYS A 128 -0.81 16.74 6.25
CA LYS A 128 -0.70 16.99 4.82
C LYS A 128 -1.95 17.74 4.35
N PRO A 129 -1.91 18.41 3.18
CA PRO A 129 -3.12 18.91 2.53
C PRO A 129 -4.20 17.82 2.42
N TYR A 130 -5.46 18.20 2.53
CA TYR A 130 -6.57 17.25 2.67
C TYR A 130 -6.64 16.25 1.50
N ASP A 131 -6.34 16.73 0.29
CA ASP A 131 -6.39 16.02 -0.98
C ASP A 131 -5.04 15.43 -1.40
N SER A 132 -4.01 15.55 -0.56
CA SER A 132 -2.63 15.23 -0.98
C SER A 132 -2.45 13.77 -1.40
N LEU A 133 -3.16 12.86 -0.74
CA LEU A 133 -3.13 11.43 -1.08
C LEU A 133 -3.79 11.20 -2.44
N TRP A 134 -5.00 11.73 -2.65
CA TRP A 134 -5.72 11.59 -3.91
C TRP A 134 -4.93 12.21 -5.07
N ARG A 135 -4.37 13.40 -4.85
CA ARG A 135 -3.47 14.03 -5.81
C ARG A 135 -2.27 13.14 -6.14
N HIS A 136 -1.65 12.50 -5.16
CA HIS A 136 -0.52 11.59 -5.38
C HIS A 136 -0.93 10.36 -6.20
N GLU A 137 -2.00 9.68 -5.77
CA GLU A 137 -2.50 8.47 -6.41
C GLU A 137 -2.93 8.74 -7.86
N TRP A 138 -3.63 9.84 -8.13
CA TRP A 138 -4.01 10.21 -9.49
C TRP A 138 -2.79 10.49 -10.37
N LEU A 139 -1.92 11.41 -9.96
CA LEU A 139 -0.81 11.85 -10.82
C LEU A 139 0.20 10.72 -11.06
N LYS A 140 0.45 9.88 -10.05
CA LYS A 140 1.41 8.78 -10.16
C LYS A 140 0.82 7.55 -10.84
N HIS A 141 -0.42 7.17 -10.53
CA HIS A 141 -1.00 5.90 -10.95
C HIS A 141 -2.25 6.07 -11.83
N GLY A 142 -3.17 6.94 -11.45
CA GLY A 142 -4.40 7.21 -12.21
C GLY A 142 -4.14 7.67 -13.65
N THR A 143 -3.16 8.55 -13.88
CA THR A 143 -2.77 9.00 -15.22
C THR A 143 -2.34 7.86 -16.15
N CYS A 144 -1.77 6.79 -15.60
CA CYS A 144 -1.37 5.60 -16.37
C CYS A 144 -2.59 4.76 -16.77
N ALA A 145 -3.55 4.58 -15.86
CA ALA A 145 -4.81 3.91 -16.19
C ALA A 145 -5.60 4.72 -17.22
N ALA A 146 -5.64 6.04 -17.05
CA ALA A 146 -6.44 6.94 -17.85
C ALA A 146 -6.01 7.00 -19.33
N ALA A 147 -4.72 6.82 -19.60
CA ALA A 147 -4.19 6.78 -20.96
C ALA A 147 -4.71 5.58 -21.76
N VAL A 148 -5.02 4.45 -21.11
CA VAL A 148 -5.32 3.18 -21.80
C VAL A 148 -6.76 2.69 -21.59
N MET A 149 -7.42 3.12 -20.51
CA MET A 149 -8.72 2.56 -20.09
C MET A 149 -9.81 3.64 -19.98
N VAL A 150 -10.79 3.61 -20.88
CA VAL A 150 -11.94 4.54 -20.91
C VAL A 150 -12.78 4.47 -19.62
N GLN A 151 -12.79 3.32 -18.96
CA GLN A 151 -13.47 3.11 -17.68
C GLN A 151 -12.80 3.86 -16.52
N LEU A 152 -11.54 4.29 -16.67
CA LEU A 152 -10.72 4.95 -15.64
C LEU A 152 -10.10 6.26 -16.13
N ASN A 153 -10.60 6.84 -17.23
CA ASN A 153 -9.96 7.95 -17.94
C ASN A 153 -10.19 9.35 -17.36
N THR A 154 -10.88 9.44 -16.23
CA THR A 154 -11.13 10.67 -15.48
C THR A 154 -10.95 10.41 -14.00
N GLU A 155 -10.73 11.47 -13.21
CA GLU A 155 -10.48 11.37 -11.78
C GLU A 155 -11.64 10.67 -11.06
N ASP A 156 -12.86 11.15 -11.26
CA ASP A 156 -14.10 10.60 -10.69
C ASP A 156 -14.28 9.10 -10.99
N LYS A 157 -13.99 8.67 -12.22
CA LYS A 157 -14.06 7.27 -12.62
C LYS A 157 -13.00 6.40 -11.94
N TYR A 158 -11.75 6.87 -11.89
CA TYR A 158 -10.65 6.14 -11.25
C TYR A 158 -10.89 5.97 -9.75
N PHE A 159 -11.25 7.04 -9.05
CA PHE A 159 -11.55 7.00 -7.62
C PHE A 159 -12.85 6.24 -7.33
N GLY A 160 -13.88 6.44 -8.17
CA GLY A 160 -15.15 5.72 -8.09
C GLY A 160 -14.99 4.21 -8.27
N GLN A 161 -14.07 3.76 -9.13
CA GLN A 161 -13.78 2.33 -9.29
C GLN A 161 -13.16 1.74 -8.02
N GLY A 162 -12.25 2.46 -7.35
CA GLY A 162 -11.66 2.02 -6.09
C GLY A 162 -12.70 1.86 -4.98
N LEU A 163 -13.63 2.82 -4.88
CA LEU A 163 -14.76 2.73 -3.96
C LEU A 163 -15.66 1.53 -4.28
N THR A 164 -15.92 1.28 -5.56
CA THR A 164 -16.71 0.12 -6.03
C THR A 164 -16.04 -1.20 -5.64
N TRP A 165 -14.74 -1.35 -5.88
CA TRP A 165 -14.01 -2.54 -5.49
C TRP A 165 -13.90 -2.73 -3.98
N LEU A 166 -13.75 -1.64 -3.21
CA LEU A 166 -13.79 -1.74 -1.75
C LEU A 166 -15.14 -2.29 -1.27
N GLN A 167 -16.24 -1.81 -1.86
CA GLN A 167 -17.58 -2.29 -1.52
C GLN A 167 -17.78 -3.77 -1.85
N GLN A 168 -17.23 -4.24 -2.99
CA GLN A 168 -17.37 -5.63 -3.44
C GLN A 168 -16.41 -6.60 -2.76
N HIS A 169 -15.22 -6.14 -2.40
CA HIS A 169 -14.09 -6.98 -1.97
C HIS A 169 -13.40 -6.42 -0.72
N SER A 170 -14.16 -5.88 0.22
CA SER A 170 -13.65 -5.37 1.50
C SER A 170 -12.87 -6.45 2.25
N MET A 171 -11.62 -6.15 2.62
CA MET A 171 -10.82 -7.09 3.43
C MET A 171 -11.38 -7.28 4.84
N ALA A 172 -12.19 -6.35 5.35
CA ALA A 172 -12.90 -6.57 6.61
C ALA A 172 -13.86 -7.76 6.50
N ASP A 173 -14.59 -7.85 5.39
CA ASP A 173 -15.58 -8.90 5.14
C ASP A 173 -14.89 -10.21 4.73
N VAL A 174 -13.99 -10.16 3.74
CA VAL A 174 -13.25 -11.33 3.25
C VAL A 174 -12.52 -12.05 4.39
N LEU A 175 -11.74 -11.32 5.20
CA LEU A 175 -11.03 -11.90 6.33
C LEU A 175 -12.00 -12.31 7.45
N GLY A 176 -13.01 -11.48 7.72
CA GLY A 176 -13.99 -11.70 8.79
C GLY A 176 -14.83 -12.97 8.59
N GLU A 177 -15.24 -13.26 7.36
CA GLU A 177 -15.93 -14.49 6.96
C GLU A 177 -15.06 -15.75 7.09
N GLY A 178 -13.74 -15.60 7.01
CA GLY A 178 -12.77 -16.65 7.31
C GLY A 178 -12.39 -16.75 8.79
N GLY A 179 -13.01 -15.94 9.66
CA GLY A 179 -12.72 -15.92 11.10
C GLY A 179 -11.47 -15.12 11.48
N ILE A 180 -10.86 -14.41 10.54
CA ILE A 180 -9.70 -13.55 10.77
C ILE A 180 -10.17 -12.15 11.17
N LYS A 181 -9.94 -11.76 12.42
CA LYS A 181 -10.49 -10.56 13.04
C LYS A 181 -9.41 -9.78 13.80
N PRO A 182 -9.55 -8.46 13.95
CA PRO A 182 -8.60 -7.67 14.69
C PRO A 182 -8.45 -8.13 16.15
N GLY A 183 -7.25 -7.95 16.70
CA GLY A 183 -6.86 -8.28 18.08
C GLY A 183 -6.35 -9.71 18.27
N GLN A 184 -5.89 -10.38 17.20
CA GLN A 184 -5.34 -11.74 17.24
C GLN A 184 -4.12 -11.88 16.33
N ASN A 185 -3.37 -12.96 16.56
CA ASN A 185 -2.27 -13.40 15.72
C ASN A 185 -2.76 -14.48 14.76
N TYR A 186 -2.26 -14.45 13.54
CA TYR A 186 -2.53 -15.43 12.50
C TYR A 186 -1.22 -15.81 11.81
N THR A 187 -1.16 -17.02 11.26
CA THR A 187 -0.09 -17.39 10.33
C THR A 187 -0.40 -16.80 8.95
N VAL A 188 0.65 -16.58 8.16
CA VAL A 188 0.51 -16.18 6.75
C VAL A 188 -0.32 -17.20 5.96
N LEU A 189 -0.19 -18.49 6.29
CA LEU A 189 -0.94 -19.58 5.65
C LEU A 189 -2.44 -19.49 5.94
N GLU A 190 -2.84 -19.20 7.18
CA GLU A 190 -4.26 -19.00 7.52
C GLU A 190 -4.86 -17.81 6.75
N ILE A 191 -4.13 -16.68 6.69
CA ILE A 191 -4.57 -15.50 5.93
C ILE A 191 -4.71 -15.84 4.45
N ARG A 192 -3.69 -16.48 3.86
CA ARG A 192 -3.70 -16.92 2.46
C ARG A 192 -4.88 -17.84 2.17
N GLN A 193 -5.13 -18.83 3.03
CA GLN A 193 -6.21 -19.81 2.79
C GLN A 193 -7.57 -19.10 2.71
N VAL A 194 -7.85 -18.18 3.63
CA VAL A 194 -9.09 -17.39 3.60
C VAL A 194 -9.20 -16.57 2.31
N LEU A 195 -8.10 -15.91 1.88
CA LEU A 195 -8.09 -15.13 0.65
C LEU A 195 -8.38 -16.02 -0.58
N ILE A 196 -7.76 -17.20 -0.66
CA ILE A 196 -8.01 -18.16 -1.76
C ILE A 196 -9.46 -18.67 -1.73
N ASP A 197 -9.96 -19.08 -0.57
CA ASP A 197 -11.31 -19.65 -0.44
C ASP A 197 -12.40 -18.64 -0.82
N ARG A 198 -12.19 -17.36 -0.53
CA ARG A 198 -13.18 -16.29 -0.76
C ARG A 198 -13.06 -15.63 -2.13
N LEU A 199 -11.84 -15.45 -2.64
CA LEU A 199 -11.59 -14.71 -3.89
C LEU A 199 -11.23 -15.61 -5.07
N GLN A 200 -10.94 -16.89 -4.83
CA GLN A 200 -10.58 -17.89 -5.85
C GLN A 200 -9.36 -17.50 -6.72
N LYS A 201 -8.53 -16.58 -6.24
CA LYS A 201 -7.38 -15.99 -6.92
C LYS A 201 -6.25 -15.72 -5.93
N ASN A 202 -5.00 -15.76 -6.40
CA ASN A 202 -3.83 -15.43 -5.59
C ASN A 202 -3.76 -13.92 -5.30
N MET A 203 -3.68 -13.56 -4.01
CA MET A 203 -3.49 -12.20 -3.52
C MET A 203 -2.08 -12.03 -2.91
N ALA A 204 -1.64 -10.78 -2.72
CA ALA A 204 -0.42 -10.50 -1.98
C ALA A 204 -0.70 -9.96 -0.58
N ILE A 205 0.10 -10.39 0.40
CA ILE A 205 -0.04 -10.06 1.82
C ILE A 205 1.17 -9.25 2.26
N GLU A 206 0.96 -8.09 2.85
CA GLU A 206 2.03 -7.21 3.32
C GLU A 206 2.00 -7.05 4.84
N CYS A 207 3.19 -7.09 5.42
CA CYS A 207 3.42 -6.85 6.83
C CYS A 207 4.37 -5.68 7.06
N TYR A 208 3.96 -4.82 8.00
CA TYR A 208 4.87 -3.90 8.66
C TYR A 208 5.71 -4.66 9.68
N HIS A 209 7.02 -4.45 9.67
CA HIS A 209 7.96 -5.08 10.61
C HIS A 209 8.48 -4.05 11.61
N ASP A 210 8.11 -4.23 12.88
CA ASP A 210 8.56 -3.37 13.95
C ASP A 210 10.04 -3.61 14.25
N LYS A 211 10.82 -2.53 14.21
CA LYS A 211 12.29 -2.62 14.30
C LYS A 211 12.78 -3.01 15.70
N GLU A 212 12.03 -2.71 16.74
CA GLU A 212 12.43 -2.91 18.14
C GLU A 212 12.01 -4.30 18.64
N THR A 213 10.71 -4.58 18.58
CA THR A 213 10.08 -5.81 19.05
C THR A 213 10.27 -6.99 18.09
N LYS A 214 10.61 -6.72 16.82
CA LYS A 214 10.69 -7.71 15.73
C LYS A 214 9.35 -8.41 15.46
N GLN A 215 8.25 -7.85 15.94
CA GLN A 215 6.89 -8.29 15.62
C GLN A 215 6.51 -7.81 14.22
N GLN A 216 5.69 -8.60 13.52
CA GLN A 216 5.14 -8.24 12.22
C GLN A 216 3.63 -8.02 12.33
N PHE A 217 3.15 -6.97 11.67
CA PHE A 217 1.78 -6.49 11.75
C PHE A 217 1.16 -6.55 10.35
N LEU A 218 -0.05 -7.11 10.24
CA LEU A 218 -0.79 -7.10 8.97
C LEU A 218 -1.04 -5.64 8.56
N ASN A 219 -0.60 -5.25 7.36
CA ASN A 219 -0.60 -3.87 6.93
C ASN A 219 -1.37 -3.66 5.62
N GLU A 220 -1.06 -4.40 4.55
CA GLU A 220 -1.81 -4.33 3.29
C GLU A 220 -2.21 -5.71 2.78
N ILE A 221 -3.35 -5.76 2.06
CA ILE A 221 -3.66 -6.84 1.12
C ILE A 221 -3.79 -6.21 -0.26
N ARG A 222 -3.09 -6.78 -1.24
CA ARG A 222 -3.16 -6.35 -2.63
C ARG A 222 -3.96 -7.34 -3.44
N VAL A 223 -5.02 -6.82 -4.08
CA VAL A 223 -5.97 -7.55 -4.90
C VAL A 223 -5.76 -7.16 -6.35
N CYS A 224 -5.60 -8.13 -7.24
CA CYS A 224 -5.30 -7.85 -8.64
C CYS A 224 -6.54 -7.96 -9.51
N PHE A 225 -6.63 -7.08 -10.52
CA PHE A 225 -7.68 -7.05 -11.51
C PHE A 225 -7.09 -6.99 -12.91
N ASN A 226 -7.70 -7.70 -13.85
CA ASN A 226 -7.35 -7.59 -15.27
C ASN A 226 -7.87 -6.26 -15.86
N LYS A 227 -7.57 -5.98 -17.13
CA LYS A 227 -8.02 -4.76 -17.82
C LYS A 227 -9.53 -4.71 -18.08
N ASN A 228 -10.27 -5.80 -17.86
CA ASN A 228 -11.73 -5.82 -17.86
C ASN A 228 -12.32 -5.50 -16.48
N LEU A 229 -11.48 -5.16 -15.49
CA LEU A 229 -11.85 -4.88 -14.10
C LEU A 229 -12.39 -6.10 -13.35
N GLU A 230 -11.98 -7.31 -13.76
CA GLU A 230 -12.33 -8.58 -13.12
C GLU A 230 -11.17 -9.11 -12.28
N LEU A 231 -11.48 -9.80 -11.18
CA LEU A 231 -10.47 -10.40 -10.29
C LEU A 231 -9.49 -11.29 -11.07
N GLU A 232 -8.20 -11.11 -10.81
CA GLU A 232 -7.12 -11.88 -11.41
C GLU A 232 -6.06 -12.25 -10.37
N ASN A 233 -5.26 -13.27 -10.69
CA ASN A 233 -4.11 -13.64 -9.87
C ASN A 233 -3.06 -12.53 -9.87
N CYS A 234 -2.51 -12.24 -8.70
CA CYS A 234 -1.36 -11.33 -8.54
C CYS A 234 -0.01 -11.96 -8.91
N ASP A 235 0.02 -13.11 -9.60
CA ASP A 235 1.26 -13.79 -9.94
C ASP A 235 2.16 -12.90 -10.82
N GLY A 236 3.42 -12.70 -10.40
CA GLY A 236 4.39 -11.87 -11.12
C GLY A 236 4.42 -10.40 -10.74
N ILE A 237 3.59 -9.92 -9.81
CA ILE A 237 3.80 -8.58 -9.23
C ILE A 237 5.09 -8.55 -8.41
N LEU A 238 5.85 -7.45 -8.49
CA LEU A 238 7.02 -7.27 -7.63
C LEU A 238 6.61 -6.71 -6.27
N PHE A 239 6.92 -7.48 -5.24
CA PHE A 239 7.06 -7.05 -3.86
C PHE A 239 8.56 -6.98 -3.58
N GLU A 240 9.04 -6.04 -2.77
CA GLU A 240 10.44 -6.06 -2.34
C GLU A 240 10.79 -7.45 -1.74
N ASP A 241 11.53 -8.24 -2.53
CA ASP A 241 12.33 -9.44 -2.23
C ASP A 241 11.75 -10.63 -1.45
N VAL A 242 10.50 -11.07 -1.62
CA VAL A 242 10.15 -12.43 -1.12
C VAL A 242 9.01 -13.11 -1.90
N PHE A 243 9.38 -14.13 -2.68
CA PHE A 243 8.47 -15.23 -3.03
C PHE A 243 8.81 -16.42 -2.14
N ILE A 244 7.81 -16.95 -1.45
CA ILE A 244 8.01 -18.15 -0.64
C ILE A 244 7.37 -19.31 -1.37
N ASP A 245 8.22 -20.20 -1.88
CA ASP A 245 7.78 -21.50 -2.36
C ASP A 245 7.32 -22.33 -1.15
N GLN A 246 6.05 -22.70 -1.15
CA GLN A 246 5.48 -23.63 -0.19
C GLN A 246 5.00 -24.88 -0.93
N PRO A 247 4.90 -26.04 -0.25
CA PRO A 247 4.31 -27.24 -0.84
C PRO A 247 2.90 -27.02 -1.41
N GLN A 248 2.21 -25.98 -0.92
CA GLN A 248 0.84 -25.59 -1.27
C GLN A 248 0.80 -24.42 -2.29
N GLY A 249 1.92 -24.11 -2.94
CA GLY A 249 2.04 -23.06 -3.95
C GLY A 249 2.82 -21.82 -3.49
N LYS A 250 2.96 -20.86 -4.40
CA LYS A 250 3.75 -19.64 -4.21
C LYS A 250 2.98 -18.61 -3.39
N ILE A 251 3.57 -18.09 -2.31
CA ILE A 251 3.00 -16.99 -1.52
C ILE A 251 3.72 -15.69 -1.87
N ILE A 252 2.93 -14.66 -2.21
CA ILE A 252 3.43 -13.31 -2.50
C ILE A 252 3.30 -12.49 -1.21
N THR A 253 4.41 -12.32 -0.50
CA THR A 253 4.37 -11.66 0.81
C THR A 253 5.76 -11.26 1.29
N ASN A 254 5.89 -10.10 1.94
CA ASN A 254 7.09 -9.76 2.72
C ASN A 254 7.03 -10.27 4.17
N CYS A 255 5.93 -10.87 4.60
CA CYS A 255 5.76 -11.39 5.96
C CYS A 255 6.65 -12.63 6.17
N ASN A 256 7.22 -12.77 7.37
CA ASN A 256 7.91 -14.00 7.75
C ASN A 256 6.89 -15.12 8.03
N VAL A 257 6.82 -16.13 7.16
CA VAL A 257 5.88 -17.27 7.29
C VAL A 257 6.07 -18.11 8.54
N ASN A 258 7.26 -18.09 9.14
CA ASN A 258 7.58 -18.84 10.36
C ASN A 258 7.22 -18.07 11.63
N LYS A 259 6.68 -16.85 11.51
CA LYS A 259 6.28 -16.01 12.64
C LYS A 259 4.79 -15.67 12.56
N PRO A 260 4.12 -15.46 13.71
CA PRO A 260 2.77 -14.95 13.72
C PRO A 260 2.72 -13.52 13.17
N VAL A 261 1.68 -13.22 12.39
CA VAL A 261 1.29 -11.89 11.96
C VAL A 261 0.21 -11.37 12.90
N PHE A 262 0.47 -10.22 13.53
CA PHE A 262 -0.53 -9.58 14.38
C PHE A 262 -1.46 -8.70 13.57
N TYR A 263 -2.76 -8.90 13.71
CA TYR A 263 -3.79 -8.03 13.14
C TYR A 263 -4.34 -7.14 14.26
N PRO A 264 -3.87 -5.88 14.44
CA PRO A 264 -4.18 -5.10 15.64
C PRO A 264 -5.60 -4.53 15.62
N ALA A 265 -6.31 -4.57 16.75
CA ALA A 265 -7.63 -3.94 16.92
C ALA A 265 -7.57 -2.45 17.30
N THR A 266 -6.45 -2.00 17.85
CA THR A 266 -6.19 -0.63 18.28
C THR A 266 -4.76 -0.25 17.93
N VAL A 267 -4.49 1.03 17.73
CA VAL A 267 -3.14 1.52 17.40
C VAL A 267 -2.21 1.19 18.57
N PRO A 268 -1.16 0.36 18.37
CA PRO A 268 -0.15 0.12 19.39
C PRO A 268 0.57 1.42 19.77
N LEU A 269 1.13 1.44 20.99
CA LEU A 269 1.92 2.60 21.44
C LEU A 269 3.22 2.67 20.67
N SER A 270 3.53 3.87 20.16
CA SER A 270 4.83 4.12 19.52
C SER A 270 5.95 4.14 20.57
N ARG A 271 7.19 3.96 20.12
CA ARG A 271 8.38 4.06 20.98
C ARG A 271 8.47 5.43 21.67
N TYR A 272 8.06 6.50 20.98
CA TYR A 272 8.08 7.86 21.52
C TYR A 272 7.06 8.02 22.64
N GLU A 273 5.86 7.47 22.50
CA GLU A 273 4.86 7.48 23.56
C GLU A 273 5.31 6.69 24.79
N LYS A 274 5.93 5.52 24.56
CA LYS A 274 6.47 4.69 25.65
C LYS A 274 7.52 5.46 26.46
N THR A 275 8.37 6.25 25.81
CA THR A 275 9.40 7.05 26.51
C THR A 275 8.86 8.22 27.33
N HIS A 276 7.66 8.72 27.01
CA HIS A 276 7.02 9.82 27.74
C HIS A 276 6.01 9.36 28.81
N MET A 277 5.72 8.06 28.89
CA MET A 277 4.88 7.49 29.93
C MET A 277 5.69 7.19 31.20
N SER A 278 5.13 7.48 32.37
CA SER A 278 5.77 7.06 33.62
C SER A 278 5.78 5.52 33.71
N PRO A 279 6.73 4.92 34.44
CA PRO A 279 6.72 3.47 34.67
C PRO A 279 5.40 2.96 35.26
N PHE A 280 4.72 3.78 36.07
CA PHE A 280 3.41 3.47 36.64
C PHE A 280 2.32 3.41 35.56
N ASP A 281 2.29 4.36 34.64
CA ASP A 281 1.29 4.39 33.56
C ASP A 281 1.51 3.23 32.58
N LEU A 282 2.78 2.92 32.29
CA LEU A 282 3.13 1.78 31.45
C LEU A 282 2.71 0.45 32.10
N HIS A 283 2.98 0.30 33.40
CA HIS A 283 2.54 -0.87 34.18
C HIS A 283 1.01 -1.00 34.22
N THR A 284 0.30 0.12 34.39
CA THR A 284 -1.17 0.13 34.41
C THR A 284 -1.75 -0.32 33.07
N LYS A 285 -1.24 0.21 31.94
CA LYS A 285 -1.65 -0.26 30.61
C LYS A 285 -1.35 -1.73 30.38
N PHE A 286 -0.16 -2.18 30.78
CA PHE A 286 0.19 -3.60 30.70
C PHE A 286 -0.79 -4.48 31.50
N LEU A 287 -1.16 -4.08 32.72
CA LEU A 287 -2.14 -4.80 33.53
C LEU A 287 -3.53 -4.81 32.90
N GLU A 288 -3.95 -3.72 32.27
CA GLU A 288 -5.23 -3.66 31.54
C GLU A 288 -5.25 -4.61 30.34
N GLU A 289 -4.19 -4.60 29.52
CA GLU A 289 -4.02 -5.52 28.40
C GLU A 289 -3.99 -6.98 28.86
N TYR A 290 -3.22 -7.28 29.91
CA TYR A 290 -3.15 -8.61 30.51
C TYR A 290 -4.52 -9.09 30.98
N LYS A 291 -5.28 -8.24 31.69
CA LYS A 291 -6.65 -8.56 32.13
C LYS A 291 -7.58 -8.82 30.95
N ARG A 292 -7.51 -8.03 29.88
CA ARG A 292 -8.31 -8.23 28.65
C ARG A 292 -7.99 -9.55 27.98
N GLN A 293 -6.70 -9.90 27.84
CA GLN A 293 -6.27 -11.18 27.27
C GLN A 293 -6.77 -12.36 28.11
N LYS A 294 -6.56 -12.32 29.43
CA LYS A 294 -7.01 -13.37 30.36
C LYS A 294 -8.53 -13.54 30.37
N ALA A 295 -9.29 -12.45 30.21
CA ALA A 295 -10.74 -12.51 30.07
C ALA A 295 -11.16 -13.22 28.77
N LYS A 296 -10.44 -12.99 27.66
CA LYS A 296 -10.66 -13.66 26.37
C LYS A 296 -10.34 -15.16 26.46
N GLU A 297 -9.22 -15.53 27.10
CA GLU A 297 -8.85 -16.93 27.36
C GLU A 297 -9.89 -17.65 28.22
N ASN A 298 -10.33 -17.03 29.32
CA ASN A 298 -11.36 -17.57 30.19
C ASN A 298 -12.69 -17.77 29.45
N LYS A 299 -13.06 -16.84 28.55
CA LYS A 299 -14.25 -16.97 27.71
C LYS A 299 -14.12 -18.17 26.76
N ASN A 300 -12.98 -18.34 26.10
CA ASN A 300 -12.70 -19.47 25.22
C ASN A 300 -12.75 -20.81 25.99
N MET A 301 -12.17 -20.85 27.18
CA MET A 301 -12.19 -22.04 28.04
C MET A 301 -13.62 -22.42 28.47
N LYS A 302 -14.46 -21.45 28.81
CA LYS A 302 -15.89 -21.68 29.10
C LYS A 302 -16.63 -22.26 27.89
N ILE A 303 -16.34 -21.76 26.69
CA ILE A 303 -16.94 -22.27 25.44
C ILE A 303 -16.53 -23.74 25.23
N LEU A 304 -15.24 -24.07 25.39
CA LEU A 304 -14.74 -25.44 25.26
C LEU A 304 -15.39 -26.40 26.27
N VAL A 305 -15.54 -25.97 27.54
CA VAL A 305 -16.22 -26.76 28.57
C VAL A 305 -17.69 -26.99 28.21
N ASN A 306 -18.38 -25.98 27.67
CA ASN A 306 -19.77 -26.11 27.25
C ASN A 306 -19.93 -27.05 26.04
N ILE A 307 -19.03 -26.96 25.06
CA ILE A 307 -18.99 -27.89 23.92
C ILE A 307 -18.75 -29.32 24.43
N TYR A 308 -17.80 -29.53 25.33
CA TYR A 308 -17.55 -30.84 25.93
C TYR A 308 -18.80 -31.38 26.64
N LYS A 309 -19.49 -30.56 27.44
CA LYS A 309 -20.75 -30.96 28.08
C LYS A 309 -21.83 -31.34 27.07
N LEU A 310 -21.96 -30.59 25.97
CA LEU A 310 -22.91 -30.89 24.90
C LEU A 310 -22.58 -32.22 24.21
N ILE A 311 -21.31 -32.48 23.91
CA ILE A 311 -20.86 -33.76 23.34
C ILE A 311 -21.17 -34.92 24.29
N GLN A 312 -20.94 -34.76 25.60
CA GLN A 312 -21.26 -35.80 26.58
C GLN A 312 -22.77 -36.04 26.67
N LEU A 313 -23.59 -34.99 26.65
CA LEU A 313 -25.05 -35.11 26.62
C LEU A 313 -25.55 -35.84 25.36
N LEU A 314 -25.01 -35.49 24.19
CA LEU A 314 -25.35 -36.14 22.92
C LEU A 314 -24.98 -37.63 22.95
N LYS A 315 -23.79 -37.98 23.43
CA LYS A 315 -23.37 -39.38 23.62
C LYS A 315 -24.31 -40.14 24.55
N TRP A 316 -24.82 -39.49 25.59
CA TRP A 316 -25.78 -40.08 26.53
C TRP A 316 -27.16 -40.29 25.91
N SER A 317 -27.61 -39.40 25.02
CA SER A 317 -28.91 -39.51 24.35
C SER A 317 -28.95 -40.51 23.19
N THR A 318 -27.79 -41.01 22.75
CA THR A 318 -27.66 -41.97 21.63
C THR A 318 -27.29 -43.39 22.09
N MET A 319 -27.24 -43.65 23.40
CA MET A 319 -27.11 -44.99 24.01
C MET A 319 -28.45 -45.44 24.58
#